data_AF-A0AAV8WN99-F1
#
_entry.id   AF-A0AAV8WN99-F1
#
_cell.length_a   1.000
_cell.length_b   1.000
_cell.length_c   1.000
_cell.angle_alpha   90.00
_cell.angle_beta   90.00
_cell.angle_gamma   90.00
#
_symmetry.space_group_name_H-M   'P 1'
#
loop_
_entity.id
_entity.type
_entity.pdbx_description
1 polymer ?
#
loop_
_entity_poly.entity_id
_entity_poly.type
_entity_poly.pdbx_seq_one_letter_code
_entity_poly.pdbx_strand_id
1 'polypeptide(L)'
;MIVMPGEKEPNGDVTLGDHPLSINPDSEWQTFFKDNEVLLQIDKDVRRLCPDISFFQQPTEYPCNEIVNSNDVKRLHTRVQRRVLKCANVERKGLGITKIALSVKKANEDYAPMAEGKEAHWEVVERILFLYAKLNPGQGYVQGMNEIIGPIYHAFACDPDILFRENAESDCFFCFTNLMSEIRDFFIKSLDESDRGINKMMSKMLIQLKNCDLDVWLKFQQLELKPQYYSFRWITLLLSQEFPLPDVLRIWDTLFSDENRFDFLIYVCCAMIVILRNQLLEGDFPSNLKLLQNFPPMDVQIILSKAVELSKQIFLNFHTIE
;
A
#
# COMPACT_ATOMS: atom_id res chain seq x y z
N MET A 1 16.06 17.65 -2.24
CA MET A 1 15.08 16.71 -2.83
C MET A 1 13.65 17.15 -2.54
N ILE A 2 13.35 17.55 -1.30
CA ILE A 2 12.08 18.18 -0.93
C ILE A 2 12.19 19.68 -1.17
N VAL A 3 11.30 20.23 -2.00
CA VAL A 3 11.32 21.65 -2.38
C VAL A 3 10.36 22.42 -1.49
N MET A 4 10.82 23.56 -0.95
CA MET A 4 10.02 24.51 -0.15
C MET A 4 10.20 25.90 -0.78
N PRO A 5 9.36 26.26 -1.75
CA PRO A 5 9.54 27.49 -2.51
C PRO A 5 9.24 28.71 -1.63
N GLY A 6 9.96 29.81 -1.86
CA GLY A 6 9.76 31.08 -1.14
C GLY A 6 10.47 31.20 0.22
N GLU A 7 11.29 30.21 0.61
CA GLU A 7 12.12 30.27 1.83
C GLU A 7 13.55 30.82 1.57
N LYS A 8 13.93 31.01 0.30
CA LYS A 8 15.21 31.65 -0.10
C LYS A 8 15.09 33.18 -0.07
N GLU A 9 15.85 33.81 0.83
CA GLU A 9 16.09 35.24 1.14
C GLU A 9 15.15 36.37 0.61
N PRO A 10 14.87 37.40 1.44
CA PRO A 10 14.04 38.56 1.08
C PRO A 10 14.64 39.49 0.01
N ASN A 11 15.90 39.27 -0.40
CA ASN A 11 16.59 39.98 -1.48
C ASN A 11 16.84 39.11 -2.73
N GLY A 12 16.29 37.90 -2.78
CA GLY A 12 16.36 37.03 -3.95
C GLY A 12 15.54 37.65 -5.09
N ASP A 13 16.17 37.74 -6.25
CA ASP A 13 15.55 38.21 -7.49
C ASP A 13 14.21 37.46 -7.68
N VAL A 14 13.10 38.17 -7.45
CA VAL A 14 11.76 37.82 -7.94
C VAL A 14 11.79 37.93 -9.47
N THR A 15 12.69 37.16 -10.08
CA THR A 15 12.62 36.90 -11.51
C THR A 15 11.22 36.41 -11.74
N LEU A 16 10.55 37.01 -12.73
CA LEU A 16 9.18 36.73 -13.15
C LEU A 16 8.95 35.24 -13.53
N GLY A 17 9.94 34.36 -13.37
CA GLY A 17 9.95 32.97 -13.78
C GLY A 17 9.66 31.94 -12.68
N ASP A 18 9.85 32.22 -11.38
CA ASP A 18 9.58 31.24 -10.31
C ASP A 18 8.68 31.79 -9.19
N HIS A 19 7.38 31.63 -9.38
CA HIS A 19 6.32 32.08 -8.48
C HIS A 19 5.17 31.05 -8.48
N PRO A 20 4.20 31.10 -7.55
CA PRO A 20 3.14 30.10 -7.41
C PRO A 20 2.26 29.87 -8.66
N LEU A 21 2.29 30.80 -9.61
CA LEU A 21 1.52 30.74 -10.86
C LEU A 21 2.42 30.51 -12.07
N SER A 22 3.70 30.21 -11.85
CA SER A 22 4.65 30.01 -12.94
C SER A 22 4.27 28.79 -13.76
N ILE A 23 4.29 28.95 -15.07
CA ILE A 23 4.09 27.85 -16.04
C ILE A 23 5.41 27.16 -16.41
N ASN A 24 6.55 27.63 -15.89
CA ASN A 24 7.85 27.02 -16.13
C ASN A 24 7.91 25.61 -15.51
N PRO A 25 8.17 24.55 -16.30
CA PRO A 25 8.35 23.19 -15.79
C PRO A 25 9.42 23.06 -14.70
N ASP A 26 10.44 23.92 -14.74
CA ASP A 26 11.58 23.92 -13.82
C ASP A 26 11.33 24.77 -12.56
N SER A 27 10.12 25.33 -12.40
CA SER A 27 9.73 26.12 -11.23
C SER A 27 9.72 25.28 -9.94
N GLU A 28 10.30 25.84 -8.87
CA GLU A 28 10.24 25.24 -7.54
C GLU A 28 8.80 25.16 -7.04
N TRP A 29 7.96 26.14 -7.39
CA TRP A 29 6.52 26.11 -7.10
C TRP A 29 5.77 25.00 -7.83
N GLN A 30 6.05 24.76 -9.12
CA GLN A 30 5.44 23.63 -9.82
C GLN A 30 5.83 22.28 -9.20
N THR A 31 7.10 22.11 -8.88
CA THR A 31 7.59 20.91 -8.19
C THR A 31 6.91 20.73 -6.84
N PHE A 32 6.78 21.82 -6.07
CA PHE A 32 6.08 21.81 -4.78
C PHE A 32 4.61 21.38 -4.90
N PHE A 33 3.88 21.86 -5.90
CA PHE A 33 2.48 21.47 -6.11
C PHE A 33 2.34 20.01 -6.53
N LYS A 34 3.18 19.53 -7.47
CA LYS A 34 3.22 18.11 -7.87
C LYS A 34 3.53 17.21 -6.68
N ASP A 35 4.54 17.57 -5.89
CA ASP A 35 4.91 16.85 -4.67
C ASP A 35 3.74 16.80 -3.67
N ASN A 36 2.98 17.89 -3.52
CA ASN A 36 1.83 17.93 -2.62
C ASN A 36 0.65 17.07 -3.09
N GLU A 37 0.49 16.86 -4.39
CA GLU A 37 -0.54 15.95 -4.91
C GLU A 37 -0.20 14.50 -4.56
N VAL A 38 1.06 14.11 -4.74
CA VAL A 38 1.57 12.80 -4.34
C VAL A 38 1.48 12.61 -2.82
N LEU A 39 1.94 13.59 -2.03
CA LEU A 39 1.87 13.55 -0.57
C LEU A 39 0.44 13.44 -0.06
N LEU A 40 -0.52 14.16 -0.66
CA LEU A 40 -1.93 14.05 -0.25
C LEU A 40 -2.49 12.64 -0.48
N GLN A 41 -2.03 11.95 -1.52
CA GLN A 41 -2.42 10.57 -1.77
C GLN A 41 -1.80 9.63 -0.74
N ILE A 42 -0.48 9.75 -0.52
CA ILE A 42 0.24 8.96 0.48
C ILE A 42 -0.35 9.16 1.88
N ASP A 43 -0.55 10.41 2.33
CA ASP A 43 -1.10 10.73 3.66
C ASP A 43 -2.45 10.05 3.90
N LYS A 44 -3.34 10.04 2.90
CA LYS A 44 -4.64 9.35 3.00
C LYS A 44 -4.50 7.85 3.14
N ASP A 45 -3.57 7.25 2.40
CA ASP A 45 -3.39 5.80 2.35
C ASP A 45 -2.69 5.30 3.63
N VAL A 46 -1.63 5.97 4.09
CA VAL A 46 -0.90 5.56 5.31
C VAL A 46 -1.72 5.77 6.59
N ARG A 47 -2.64 6.75 6.62
CA ARG A 47 -3.56 6.93 7.76
C ARG A 47 -4.52 5.75 7.94
N ARG A 48 -4.83 5.04 6.85
CA ARG A 48 -5.76 3.89 6.83
C ARG A 48 -5.05 2.54 6.79
N LEU A 49 -3.72 2.55 6.92
CA LEU A 49 -2.89 1.36 6.85
C LEU A 49 -3.17 0.44 8.04
N CYS A 50 -3.45 -0.84 7.75
CA CYS A 50 -3.77 -1.89 8.73
C CYS A 50 -4.71 -1.40 9.85
N PRO A 51 -5.98 -1.05 9.52
CA PRO A 51 -6.89 -0.38 10.46
C PRO A 51 -7.26 -1.25 11.68
N ASP A 52 -7.04 -2.55 11.61
CA ASP A 52 -7.30 -3.51 12.68
C ASP A 52 -6.27 -3.45 13.82
N ILE A 53 -5.15 -2.74 13.63
CA ILE A 53 -4.10 -2.55 14.65
C ILE A 53 -3.84 -1.07 14.90
N SER A 54 -3.58 -0.71 16.16
CA SER A 54 -3.27 0.67 16.53
C SER A 54 -1.80 1.05 16.32
N PHE A 55 -0.97 0.10 15.91
CA PHE A 55 0.48 0.25 15.77
C PHE A 55 0.87 1.49 14.95
N PHE A 56 0.26 1.67 13.77
CA PHE A 56 0.66 2.76 12.89
C PHE A 56 0.34 4.16 13.46
N GLN A 57 -0.64 4.26 14.35
CA GLN A 57 -1.03 5.51 15.02
C GLN A 57 -0.25 5.76 16.32
N GLN A 58 0.51 4.77 16.80
CA GLN A 58 1.35 4.89 17.99
C GLN A 58 2.66 5.64 17.70
N PRO A 59 3.27 6.26 18.74
CA PRO A 59 4.57 6.89 18.59
C PRO A 59 5.66 5.85 18.35
N THR A 60 6.56 6.11 17.40
CA THR A 60 7.81 5.34 17.29
C THR A 60 8.71 5.61 18.49
N GLU A 61 9.44 4.58 18.93
CA GLU A 61 10.52 4.72 19.92
C GLU A 61 11.70 5.52 19.38
N TYR A 62 11.88 5.54 18.05
CA TYR A 62 13.00 6.17 17.35
C TYR A 62 12.49 7.23 16.37
N PRO A 63 12.02 8.38 16.86
CA PRO A 63 11.61 9.49 16.00
C PRO A 63 12.82 10.12 15.31
N CYS A 64 12.64 10.61 14.09
CA CYS A 64 13.71 11.36 13.42
C CYS A 64 13.90 12.73 14.09
N ASN A 65 14.97 12.87 14.90
CA ASN A 65 15.26 14.06 15.71
C ASN A 65 15.33 15.36 14.90
N GLU A 66 15.88 15.32 13.70
CA GLU A 66 15.96 16.47 12.79
C GLU A 66 14.59 16.94 12.30
N ILE A 67 13.58 16.07 12.31
CA ILE A 67 12.22 16.36 11.85
C ILE A 67 11.33 16.76 13.02
N VAL A 68 11.46 16.10 14.18
CA VAL A 68 10.55 16.32 15.31
C VAL A 68 10.90 17.53 16.16
N ASN A 69 12.17 17.97 16.17
CA ASN A 69 12.68 19.07 17.00
C ASN A 69 13.09 20.31 16.20
N SER A 70 12.99 20.27 14.88
CA SER A 70 13.37 21.38 14.03
C SER A 70 12.23 22.38 13.88
N ASN A 71 12.50 23.65 14.18
CA ASN A 71 11.58 24.76 13.87
C ASN A 71 11.46 25.03 12.35
N ASP A 72 12.46 24.61 11.55
CA ASP A 72 12.58 24.95 10.12
C ASP A 72 12.08 23.84 9.18
N VAL A 73 12.51 22.59 9.40
CA VAL A 73 12.03 21.37 8.71
C VAL A 73 10.58 21.07 9.08
N LYS A 74 9.66 21.40 8.17
CA LYS A 74 8.23 21.10 8.34
C LYS A 74 7.95 19.63 8.05
N ARG A 75 7.25 18.96 8.96
CA ARG A 75 6.73 17.60 8.77
C ARG A 75 5.85 17.51 7.51
N LEU A 76 5.90 16.38 6.80
CA LEU A 76 5.23 16.20 5.51
C LEU A 76 3.71 16.34 5.63
N HIS A 77 3.09 15.67 6.61
CA HIS A 77 1.67 15.81 6.91
C HIS A 77 1.22 17.28 7.11
N THR A 78 2.11 18.17 7.57
CA THR A 78 1.77 19.60 7.77
C THR A 78 1.58 20.31 6.42
N ARG A 79 2.30 19.89 5.36
CA ARG A 79 2.09 20.38 3.99
C ARG A 79 0.69 20.00 3.48
N VAL A 80 0.25 18.78 3.79
CA VAL A 80 -1.07 18.27 3.41
C VAL A 80 -2.18 19.04 4.14
N GLN A 81 -2.06 19.25 5.46
CA GLN A 81 -3.04 20.01 6.25
C GLN A 81 -3.26 21.44 5.75
N ARG A 82 -2.21 22.10 5.25
CA ARG A 82 -2.29 23.48 4.71
C ARG A 82 -3.12 23.57 3.42
N ARG A 83 -3.41 22.45 2.75
CA ARG A 83 -4.26 22.41 1.55
C ARG A 83 -5.76 22.38 1.88
N VAL A 84 -6.14 21.92 3.07
CA VAL A 84 -7.54 21.85 3.49
C VAL A 84 -7.98 23.22 4.01
N LEU A 85 -8.84 23.89 3.26
CA LEU A 85 -9.43 25.16 3.68
C LEU A 85 -10.22 24.96 4.98
N LYS A 86 -9.81 25.68 6.03
CA LYS A 86 -10.60 25.79 7.26
C LYS A 86 -11.81 26.66 6.96
N CYS A 87 -12.98 26.05 6.75
CA CYS A 87 -14.23 26.78 6.69
C CYS A 87 -14.80 26.96 8.11
N ALA A 88 -15.33 28.14 8.39
CA ALA A 88 -16.09 28.43 9.60
C ALA A 88 -17.45 28.97 9.18
N ASN A 89 -18.52 28.48 9.79
CA ASN A 89 -19.85 29.02 9.56
C ASN A 89 -19.98 30.34 10.33
N VAL A 90 -20.36 31.41 9.64
CA VAL A 90 -20.66 32.69 10.27
C VAL A 90 -22.13 32.67 10.69
N GLU A 91 -22.40 32.51 11.99
CA GLU A 91 -23.74 32.71 12.52
C GLU A 91 -24.02 34.20 12.73
N ARG A 92 -25.01 34.73 12.00
CA ARG A 92 -25.52 36.09 12.23
C ARG A 92 -26.73 36.02 13.16
N LYS A 93 -26.58 36.51 14.40
CA LYS A 93 -27.74 36.90 15.21
C LYS A 93 -28.02 38.39 14.97
N GLY A 94 -29.29 38.71 14.69
CA GLY A 94 -29.73 40.08 14.44
C GLY A 94 -29.25 41.01 15.55
N LEU A 95 -28.70 42.17 15.13
CA LEU A 95 -27.98 43.21 15.90
C LEU A 95 -26.47 43.34 15.60
N GLY A 96 -25.95 42.69 14.54
CA GLY A 96 -24.70 43.11 13.90
C GLY A 96 -23.40 42.70 14.60
N ILE A 97 -23.46 41.89 15.66
CA ILE A 97 -22.27 41.32 16.29
C ILE A 97 -21.92 40.00 15.61
N THR A 98 -20.86 40.01 14.80
CA THR A 98 -20.33 38.80 14.16
C THR A 98 -19.47 38.04 15.16
N LYS A 99 -19.95 36.91 15.68
CA LYS A 99 -19.11 35.97 16.44
C LYS A 99 -18.68 34.86 15.49
N ILE A 100 -17.38 34.71 15.24
CA ILE A 100 -16.84 33.59 14.46
C ILE A 100 -17.03 32.34 15.32
N ALA A 101 -18.06 31.56 15.05
CA ALA A 101 -18.22 30.24 15.64
C ALA A 101 -17.35 29.27 14.84
N LEU A 102 -16.21 28.88 15.42
CA LEU A 102 -15.41 27.76 14.92
C LEU A 102 -16.16 26.45 15.20
N SER A 103 -17.27 26.19 14.51
CA SER A 103 -17.89 24.86 14.54
C SER A 103 -17.05 23.96 13.64
N VAL A 104 -16.00 23.40 14.23
CA VAL A 104 -15.27 22.28 13.64
C VAL A 104 -16.25 21.12 13.57
N LYS A 105 -16.88 20.88 12.41
CA LYS A 105 -17.30 19.51 12.10
C LYS A 105 -16.02 18.73 11.87
N LYS A 106 -15.38 18.33 12.96
CA LYS A 106 -14.36 17.30 12.94
C LYS A 106 -15.12 16.10 12.39
N ALA A 107 -14.73 15.62 11.21
CA ALA A 107 -14.95 14.20 10.95
C ALA A 107 -14.38 13.48 12.18
N ASN A 108 -15.14 12.55 12.77
CA ASN A 108 -14.61 11.70 13.83
C ASN A 108 -13.49 10.86 13.21
N GLU A 109 -12.28 11.41 13.24
CA GLU A 109 -11.05 10.82 12.77
C GLU A 109 -10.01 11.28 13.82
N ASP A 110 -9.75 10.40 14.80
CA ASP A 110 -8.80 10.56 15.90
C ASP A 110 -7.33 10.59 15.44
N TYR A 111 -7.03 11.30 14.36
CA TYR A 111 -5.68 11.46 13.81
C TYR A 111 -5.12 12.83 14.14
N ALA A 112 -5.14 13.21 15.42
CA ALA A 112 -4.46 14.41 15.86
C ALA A 112 -2.94 14.22 15.67
N PRO A 113 -2.21 15.19 15.07
CA PRO A 113 -0.76 15.14 15.05
C PRO A 113 -0.21 15.04 16.48
N MET A 114 0.84 14.23 16.65
CA MET A 114 1.42 13.99 17.97
C MET A 114 2.06 15.27 18.55
N ALA A 115 2.29 15.28 19.87
CA ALA A 115 3.01 16.36 20.52
C ALA A 115 4.44 16.52 19.95
N GLU A 116 5.01 17.71 20.12
CA GLU A 116 6.38 18.04 19.73
C GLU A 116 7.38 17.00 20.30
N GLY A 117 8.38 16.62 19.50
CA GLY A 117 9.32 15.56 19.84
C GLY A 117 8.84 14.12 19.61
N LYS A 118 7.56 13.88 19.30
CA LYS A 118 7.03 12.55 18.93
C LYS A 118 6.68 12.45 17.46
N GLU A 119 6.82 11.25 16.92
CA GLU A 119 6.47 10.91 15.54
C GLU A 119 5.67 9.61 15.54
N ALA A 120 4.57 9.57 14.79
CA ALA A 120 3.80 8.35 14.63
C ALA A 120 4.43 7.43 13.56
N HIS A 121 4.23 6.12 13.71
CA HIS A 121 4.71 5.14 12.72
C HIS A 121 4.19 5.43 11.29
N TRP A 122 2.96 5.91 11.12
CA TRP A 122 2.45 6.30 9.80
C TRP A 122 3.19 7.51 9.18
N GLU A 123 3.74 8.43 9.98
CA GLU A 123 4.57 9.56 9.48
C GLU A 123 5.91 9.05 8.92
N VAL A 124 6.47 8.01 9.54
CA VAL A 124 7.68 7.33 9.04
C VAL A 124 7.39 6.67 7.69
N VAL A 125 6.29 5.92 7.59
CA VAL A 125 5.87 5.28 6.33
C VAL A 125 5.56 6.31 5.24
N GLU A 126 4.91 7.45 5.58
CA GLU A 126 4.66 8.56 4.66
C GLU A 126 5.97 9.05 4.02
N ARG A 127 7.00 9.24 4.85
CA ARG A 127 8.31 9.73 4.42
C ARG A 127 9.03 8.72 3.52
N ILE A 128 9.03 7.43 3.88
CA ILE A 128 9.66 6.38 3.07
C ILE A 128 9.00 6.32 1.67
N LEU A 129 7.66 6.30 1.60
CA LEU A 129 6.93 6.26 0.34
C LEU A 129 7.17 7.50 -0.51
N PHE A 130 7.22 8.68 0.12
CA PHE A 130 7.48 9.92 -0.60
C PHE A 130 8.90 9.96 -1.16
N LEU A 131 9.90 9.55 -0.38
CA LEU A 131 11.29 9.42 -0.83
C LEU A 131 11.41 8.44 -2.00
N TYR A 132 10.78 7.27 -1.89
CA TYR A 132 10.75 6.30 -2.98
C TYR A 132 10.16 6.89 -4.27
N ALA A 133 9.02 7.58 -4.18
CA ALA A 133 8.38 8.21 -5.33
C ALA A 133 9.25 9.28 -5.99
N LYS A 134 9.98 10.08 -5.19
CA LYS A 134 10.92 11.09 -5.68
C LYS A 134 12.14 10.48 -6.38
N LEU A 135 12.63 9.34 -5.88
CA LEU A 135 13.77 8.63 -6.45
C LEU A 135 13.40 7.81 -7.71
N ASN A 136 12.12 7.48 -7.88
CA ASN A 136 11.62 6.68 -8.99
C ASN A 136 10.56 7.43 -9.83
N PRO A 137 10.88 8.58 -10.47
CA PRO A 137 9.89 9.43 -11.14
C PRO A 137 9.18 8.74 -12.33
N GLY A 138 9.78 7.69 -12.91
CA GLY A 138 9.14 6.88 -13.96
C GLY A 138 7.97 6.02 -13.48
N GLN A 139 7.90 5.73 -12.17
CA GLN A 139 6.79 5.03 -11.54
C GLN A 139 5.99 5.96 -10.60
N GLY A 140 6.69 6.71 -9.75
CA GLY A 140 6.08 7.52 -8.69
C GLY A 140 5.46 6.66 -7.59
N TYR A 141 4.47 7.23 -6.91
CA TYR A 141 3.64 6.52 -5.94
C TYR A 141 2.37 6.01 -6.62
N VAL A 142 1.99 4.77 -6.33
CA VAL A 142 0.76 4.14 -6.79
C VAL A 142 0.03 3.58 -5.56
N GLN A 143 -1.28 3.83 -5.48
CA GLN A 143 -2.12 3.29 -4.40
C GLN A 143 -1.99 1.77 -4.34
N GLY A 144 -1.79 1.22 -3.15
CA GLY A 144 -1.45 -0.19 -2.94
C GLY A 144 0.00 -0.39 -2.49
N MET A 145 0.91 0.52 -2.84
CA MET A 145 2.29 0.48 -2.30
C MET A 145 2.33 0.61 -0.78
N ASN A 146 1.39 1.36 -0.19
CA ASN A 146 1.20 1.46 1.26
C ASN A 146 0.93 0.09 1.90
N GLU A 147 0.22 -0.81 1.21
CA GLU A 147 -0.12 -2.15 1.68
C GLU A 147 1.04 -3.14 1.58
N ILE A 148 2.04 -2.82 0.75
CA ILE A 148 3.28 -3.58 0.65
C ILE A 148 4.27 -3.12 1.72
N ILE A 149 4.45 -1.81 1.89
CA ILE A 149 5.43 -1.30 2.86
C ILE A 149 5.00 -1.53 4.31
N GLY A 150 3.69 -1.54 4.61
CA GLY A 150 3.17 -1.69 5.97
C GLY A 150 3.70 -2.93 6.70
N PRO A 151 3.53 -4.14 6.15
CA PRO A 151 4.07 -5.36 6.75
C PRO A 151 5.60 -5.33 6.93
N ILE A 152 6.34 -4.80 5.94
CA ILE A 152 7.81 -4.68 6.00
C ILE A 152 8.22 -3.80 7.18
N TYR A 153 7.63 -2.59 7.25
CA TYR A 153 7.96 -1.63 8.29
C TYR A 153 7.61 -2.17 9.67
N HIS A 154 6.43 -2.78 9.82
CA HIS A 154 6.04 -3.40 11.08
C HIS A 154 7.03 -4.49 11.51
N ALA A 155 7.50 -5.34 10.59
CA ALA A 155 8.48 -6.38 10.92
C ALA A 155 9.77 -5.78 11.49
N PHE A 156 10.33 -4.75 10.86
CA PHE A 156 11.56 -4.10 11.35
C PHE A 156 11.35 -3.27 12.62
N ALA A 157 10.24 -2.54 12.73
CA ALA A 157 9.97 -1.69 13.87
C ALA A 157 9.57 -2.46 15.13
N CYS A 158 9.13 -3.72 14.99
CA CYS A 158 8.81 -4.63 16.08
C CYS A 158 9.91 -5.68 16.35
N ASP A 159 11.10 -5.52 15.76
CA ASP A 159 12.20 -6.45 15.94
C ASP A 159 12.62 -6.57 17.43
N PRO A 160 12.91 -7.76 17.96
CA PRO A 160 13.38 -7.90 19.34
C PRO A 160 14.74 -7.22 19.61
N ASP A 161 15.57 -7.02 18.59
CA ASP A 161 16.84 -6.30 18.70
C ASP A 161 16.63 -4.79 18.59
N ILE A 162 17.12 -4.08 19.61
CA ILE A 162 17.07 -2.61 19.72
C ILE A 162 17.81 -1.96 18.54
N LEU A 163 18.95 -2.50 18.12
CA LEU A 163 19.74 -1.93 17.03
C LEU A 163 19.01 -2.04 15.69
N PHE A 164 18.25 -3.09 15.46
CA PHE A 164 17.44 -3.24 14.24
C PHE A 164 16.23 -2.31 14.27
N ARG A 165 15.56 -2.15 15.43
CA ARG A 165 14.45 -1.20 15.56
C ARG A 165 14.88 0.25 15.33
N GLU A 166 16.07 0.65 15.80
CA GLU A 166 16.61 1.99 15.56
C GLU A 166 16.82 2.27 14.06
N ASN A 167 17.23 1.27 13.29
CA ASN A 167 17.48 1.38 11.85
C ASN A 167 16.25 1.04 10.97
N ALA A 168 15.10 0.76 11.59
CA ALA A 168 13.92 0.23 10.91
C ALA A 168 13.43 1.08 9.73
N GLU A 169 13.52 2.42 9.81
CA GLU A 169 13.14 3.30 8.70
C GLU A 169 14.02 3.06 7.46
N SER A 170 15.34 3.03 7.65
CA SER A 170 16.31 2.85 6.58
C SER A 170 16.28 1.43 6.00
N ASP A 171 16.23 0.41 6.85
CA ASP A 171 16.15 -0.99 6.42
C ASP A 171 14.84 -1.26 5.68
N CYS A 172 13.73 -0.68 6.15
CA CYS A 172 12.46 -0.72 5.46
C CYS A 172 12.55 -0.07 4.07
N PHE A 173 13.16 1.12 3.94
CA PHE A 173 13.33 1.78 2.65
C PHE A 173 14.06 0.89 1.62
N PHE A 174 15.20 0.29 2.01
CA PHE A 174 15.98 -0.55 1.10
C PHE A 174 15.29 -1.88 0.80
N CYS A 175 14.71 -2.54 1.81
CA CYS A 175 13.97 -3.77 1.63
C CYS A 175 12.76 -3.56 0.69
N PHE A 176 11.99 -2.50 0.94
CA PHE A 176 10.87 -2.09 0.09
C PHE A 176 11.31 -1.80 -1.34
N THR A 177 12.42 -1.06 -1.51
CA THR A 177 12.96 -0.73 -2.84
C THR A 177 13.35 -1.99 -3.61
N ASN A 178 14.00 -2.95 -2.96
CA ASN A 178 14.37 -4.23 -3.56
C ASN A 178 13.13 -5.01 -3.99
N LEU A 179 12.14 -5.16 -3.11
CA LEU A 179 10.89 -5.86 -3.45
C LEU A 179 10.17 -5.16 -4.60
N MET A 180 10.04 -3.84 -4.56
CA MET A 180 9.41 -3.06 -5.63
C MET A 180 10.12 -3.22 -6.97
N SER A 181 11.44 -3.43 -6.99
CA SER A 181 12.16 -3.70 -8.24
C SER A 181 11.73 -5.00 -8.93
N GLU A 182 11.23 -5.97 -8.15
CA GLU A 182 10.72 -7.26 -8.65
C GLU A 182 9.25 -7.17 -9.06
N ILE A 183 8.43 -6.43 -8.29
CA ILE A 183 6.97 -6.35 -8.48
C ILE A 183 6.47 -5.08 -9.18
N ARG A 184 7.36 -4.20 -9.62
CA ARG A 184 7.03 -2.92 -10.29
C ARG A 184 6.01 -3.07 -11.40
N ASP A 185 6.13 -4.13 -12.20
CA ASP A 185 5.32 -4.37 -13.38
C ASP A 185 3.83 -4.57 -13.02
N PHE A 186 3.52 -4.91 -11.76
CA PHE A 186 2.14 -4.99 -11.25
C PHE A 186 1.48 -3.61 -11.06
N PHE A 187 2.27 -2.54 -10.95
CA PHE A 187 1.81 -1.19 -10.63
C PHE A 187 1.88 -0.24 -11.83
N ILE A 188 2.45 -0.66 -12.95
CA ILE A 188 2.56 0.15 -14.17
C ILE A 188 1.62 -0.40 -15.23
N LYS A 189 0.55 0.35 -15.51
CA LYS A 189 -0.49 -0.05 -16.49
C LYS A 189 0.08 -0.40 -17.87
N SER A 190 1.13 0.29 -18.33
CA SER A 190 1.76 -0.03 -19.62
C SER A 190 2.53 -1.36 -19.64
N LEU A 191 2.74 -1.98 -18.47
CA LEU A 191 3.42 -3.26 -18.30
C LEU A 191 2.46 -4.40 -17.93
N ASP A 192 1.14 -4.16 -17.92
CA ASP A 192 0.13 -5.17 -17.56
C ASP A 192 0.23 -6.44 -18.44
N GLU A 193 0.60 -6.27 -19.71
CA GLU A 193 0.78 -7.33 -20.71
C GLU A 193 2.21 -7.91 -20.80
N SER A 194 3.14 -7.40 -20.00
CA SER A 194 4.52 -7.92 -19.97
C SER A 194 4.55 -9.35 -19.41
N ASP A 195 5.67 -10.07 -19.61
CA ASP A 195 5.82 -11.44 -19.10
C ASP A 195 5.72 -11.53 -17.56
N ARG A 196 6.02 -10.43 -16.87
CA ARG A 196 5.87 -10.27 -15.42
C ARG A 196 4.68 -9.38 -15.05
N GLY A 197 3.85 -9.01 -16.02
CA GLY A 197 2.68 -8.16 -15.84
C GLY A 197 1.55 -8.88 -15.14
N ILE A 198 0.64 -8.10 -14.57
CA ILE A 198 -0.49 -8.62 -13.78
C ILE A 198 -1.43 -9.49 -14.61
N ASN A 199 -1.66 -9.18 -15.89
CA ASN A 199 -2.52 -10.01 -16.75
C ASN A 199 -1.89 -11.38 -17.01
N LYS A 200 -0.56 -11.43 -17.16
CA LYS A 200 0.16 -12.70 -17.33
C LYS A 200 0.09 -13.54 -16.07
N MET A 201 0.26 -12.94 -14.89
CA MET A 201 0.15 -13.62 -13.60
C MET A 201 -1.25 -14.20 -13.34
N MET A 202 -2.32 -13.42 -13.58
CA MET A 202 -3.70 -13.92 -13.50
C MET A 202 -3.97 -15.04 -14.51
N SER A 203 -3.41 -14.93 -15.73
CA SER A 203 -3.53 -15.99 -16.73
C SER A 203 -2.84 -17.27 -16.30
N LYS A 204 -1.61 -17.16 -15.75
CA LYS A 204 -0.90 -18.30 -15.13
C LYS A 204 -1.75 -18.93 -14.03
N MET A 205 -2.35 -18.14 -13.15
CA MET A 205 -3.23 -18.64 -12.08
C MET A 205 -4.41 -19.43 -12.62
N LEU A 206 -5.11 -18.94 -13.65
CA LEU A 206 -6.22 -19.67 -14.25
C LEU A 206 -5.78 -21.01 -14.87
N ILE A 207 -4.61 -21.04 -15.52
CA ILE A 207 -4.04 -22.27 -16.07
C ILE A 207 -3.72 -23.25 -14.94
N GLN A 208 -3.09 -22.78 -13.85
CA GLN A 208 -2.79 -23.62 -12.70
C GLN A 208 -4.06 -24.14 -12.01
N LEU A 209 -5.09 -23.30 -11.88
CA LEU A 209 -6.38 -23.72 -11.36
C LEU A 209 -6.99 -24.84 -12.21
N LYS A 210 -6.94 -24.71 -13.55
CA LYS A 210 -7.43 -25.77 -14.45
C LYS A 210 -6.72 -27.10 -14.23
N ASN A 211 -5.41 -27.07 -13.99
CA ASN A 211 -4.60 -28.26 -13.75
C ASN A 211 -4.87 -28.88 -12.37
N CYS A 212 -5.14 -28.06 -11.37
CA CYS A 212 -5.38 -28.50 -9.99
C CYS A 212 -6.83 -28.98 -9.78
N ASP A 213 -7.79 -28.28 -10.38
CA ASP A 213 -9.23 -28.53 -10.19
C ASP A 213 -10.02 -28.09 -11.43
N LEU A 214 -10.26 -29.05 -12.33
CA LEU A 214 -10.97 -28.82 -13.58
C LEU A 214 -12.42 -28.41 -13.38
N ASP A 215 -13.13 -28.95 -12.37
CA ASP A 215 -14.55 -28.68 -12.19
C ASP A 215 -14.79 -27.25 -11.70
N VAL A 216 -13.98 -26.77 -10.75
CA VAL A 216 -14.05 -25.36 -10.31
C VAL A 216 -13.69 -24.43 -11.46
N TRP A 217 -12.67 -24.78 -12.25
CA TRP A 217 -12.32 -24.00 -13.43
C TRP A 217 -13.47 -23.95 -14.45
N LEU A 218 -14.11 -25.08 -14.75
CA LEU A 218 -15.27 -25.15 -15.65
C LEU A 218 -16.44 -24.32 -15.12
N LYS A 219 -16.70 -24.38 -13.81
CA LYS A 219 -17.71 -23.55 -13.15
C LYS A 219 -17.42 -22.06 -13.33
N PHE A 220 -16.16 -21.64 -13.19
CA PHE A 220 -15.77 -20.24 -13.42
C PHE A 220 -15.97 -19.83 -14.88
N GLN A 221 -15.65 -20.70 -15.84
CA GLN A 221 -15.93 -20.43 -17.26
C GLN A 221 -17.42 -20.31 -17.54
N GLN A 222 -18.24 -21.22 -16.99
CA GLN A 222 -19.69 -21.19 -17.15
C GLN A 222 -20.33 -19.91 -16.59
N LEU A 223 -19.83 -19.43 -15.45
CA LEU A 223 -20.30 -18.20 -14.81
C LEU A 223 -19.66 -16.93 -15.40
N GLU A 224 -18.76 -17.05 -16.38
CA GLU A 224 -17.93 -15.94 -16.88
C GLU A 224 -17.20 -15.18 -15.76
N LEU A 225 -16.79 -15.90 -14.72
CA LEU A 225 -16.13 -15.34 -13.53
C LEU A 225 -14.65 -15.09 -13.83
N LYS A 226 -14.35 -13.87 -14.26
CA LYS A 226 -13.00 -13.46 -14.67
C LYS A 226 -12.09 -13.19 -13.46
N PRO A 227 -10.79 -13.57 -13.54
CA PRO A 227 -9.82 -13.43 -12.44
C PRO A 227 -9.61 -11.97 -12.02
N GLN A 228 -9.79 -11.00 -12.92
CA GLN A 228 -9.68 -9.57 -12.63
C GLN A 228 -10.62 -9.12 -11.51
N TYR A 229 -11.76 -9.80 -11.30
CA TYR A 229 -12.75 -9.39 -10.32
C TYR A 229 -12.40 -9.78 -8.88
N TYR A 230 -11.50 -10.75 -8.68
CA TYR A 230 -11.15 -11.24 -7.35
C TYR A 230 -9.64 -11.35 -7.11
N SER A 231 -8.86 -11.85 -8.07
CA SER A 231 -7.43 -12.14 -7.89
C SER A 231 -6.48 -11.00 -8.23
N PHE A 232 -6.97 -9.91 -8.84
CA PHE A 232 -6.13 -8.75 -9.16
C PHE A 232 -5.42 -8.25 -7.90
N ARG A 233 -6.21 -7.95 -6.86
CA ARG A 233 -5.70 -7.48 -5.57
C ARG A 233 -4.84 -8.52 -4.85
N TRP A 234 -5.22 -9.79 -4.95
CA TRP A 234 -4.48 -10.90 -4.34
C TRP A 234 -3.02 -10.92 -4.81
N ILE A 235 -2.83 -10.77 -6.12
CA ILE A 235 -1.51 -10.87 -6.74
C ILE A 235 -0.76 -9.55 -6.61
N THR A 236 -1.40 -8.40 -6.92
CA THR A 236 -0.71 -7.10 -6.89
C THR A 236 -0.23 -6.71 -5.50
N LEU A 237 -0.97 -7.10 -4.46
CA LEU A 237 -0.66 -6.75 -3.07
C LEU A 237 -0.07 -7.92 -2.28
N LEU A 238 0.32 -9.02 -2.94
CA LEU A 238 0.87 -10.21 -2.27
C LEU A 238 0.01 -10.67 -1.08
N LEU A 239 -1.31 -10.66 -1.28
CA LEU A 239 -2.36 -11.03 -0.33
C LEU A 239 -2.47 -10.15 0.94
N SER A 240 -1.77 -9.00 1.01
CA SER A 240 -1.69 -8.21 2.25
C SER A 240 -3.02 -7.60 2.71
N GLN A 241 -4.02 -7.46 1.83
CA GLN A 241 -5.37 -7.03 2.19
C GLN A 241 -6.40 -8.16 2.30
N GLU A 242 -5.99 -9.43 2.12
CA GLU A 242 -6.89 -10.59 2.28
C GLU A 242 -6.82 -11.19 3.68
N PHE A 243 -5.72 -10.94 4.38
CA PHE A 243 -5.40 -11.56 5.67
C PHE A 243 -5.00 -10.49 6.70
N PRO A 244 -5.21 -10.74 8.00
CA PRO A 244 -4.71 -9.86 9.05
C PRO A 244 -3.17 -9.87 9.05
N LEU A 245 -2.56 -8.78 9.53
CA LEU A 245 -1.11 -8.58 9.45
C LEU A 245 -0.26 -9.78 9.93
N PRO A 246 -0.55 -10.45 11.07
CA PRO A 246 0.23 -11.61 11.49
C PRO A 246 0.24 -12.75 10.46
N ASP A 247 -0.90 -13.00 9.80
CA ASP A 247 -1.02 -14.02 8.76
C ASP A 247 -0.31 -13.58 7.47
N VAL A 248 -0.36 -12.29 7.13
CA VAL A 248 0.40 -11.72 6.01
C VAL A 248 1.89 -11.95 6.21
N LEU A 249 2.43 -11.62 7.40
CA LEU A 249 3.83 -11.87 7.73
C LEU A 249 4.18 -13.36 7.58
N ARG A 250 3.31 -14.26 8.06
CA ARG A 250 3.53 -15.71 7.92
C ARG A 250 3.50 -16.21 6.47
N ILE A 251 2.63 -15.65 5.62
CA ILE A 251 2.61 -15.92 4.17
C ILE A 251 3.93 -15.43 3.57
N TRP A 252 4.35 -14.23 3.92
CA TRP A 252 5.54 -13.58 3.39
C TRP A 252 6.83 -14.28 3.82
N ASP A 253 6.92 -14.83 5.03
CA ASP A 253 8.01 -15.72 5.43
C ASP A 253 8.18 -16.89 4.45
N THR A 254 7.05 -17.47 4.03
CA THR A 254 7.06 -18.59 3.07
C THR A 254 7.46 -18.11 1.69
N LEU A 255 6.85 -17.01 1.21
CA LEU A 255 7.15 -16.46 -0.12
C LEU A 255 8.62 -16.06 -0.22
N PHE A 256 9.15 -15.30 0.72
CA PHE A 256 10.53 -14.80 0.65
C PHE A 256 11.58 -15.88 0.92
N SER A 257 11.20 -17.03 1.49
CA SER A 257 12.07 -18.21 1.57
C SER A 257 12.23 -18.95 0.23
N ASP A 258 11.33 -18.71 -0.74
CA ASP A 258 11.35 -19.35 -2.06
C ASP A 258 12.01 -18.43 -3.12
N GLU A 259 12.86 -19.01 -3.96
CA GLU A 259 13.44 -18.33 -5.13
C GLU A 259 12.38 -18.07 -6.22
N ASN A 260 11.38 -18.95 -6.34
CA ASN A 260 10.27 -18.86 -7.28
C ASN A 260 8.99 -18.34 -6.62
N ARG A 261 9.13 -17.44 -5.64
CA ARG A 261 8.06 -16.90 -4.78
C ARG A 261 6.80 -16.45 -5.49
N PHE A 262 6.91 -15.86 -6.68
CA PHE A 262 5.74 -15.39 -7.43
C PHE A 262 4.99 -16.53 -8.11
N ASP A 263 5.67 -17.60 -8.52
CA ASP A 263 5.00 -18.82 -8.96
C ASP A 263 4.42 -19.57 -7.75
N PHE A 264 5.07 -19.53 -6.57
CA PHE A 264 4.48 -20.05 -5.32
C PHE A 264 3.23 -19.28 -4.89
N LEU A 265 3.22 -17.95 -5.01
CA LEU A 265 2.04 -17.11 -4.79
C LEU A 265 0.85 -17.58 -5.64
N ILE A 266 1.08 -17.99 -6.88
CA ILE A 266 0.02 -18.56 -7.72
C ILE A 266 -0.57 -19.82 -7.09
N TYR A 267 0.25 -20.71 -6.53
CA TYR A 267 -0.24 -21.89 -5.82
C TYR A 267 -1.01 -21.52 -4.55
N VAL A 268 -0.62 -20.47 -3.83
CA VAL A 268 -1.38 -19.96 -2.67
C VAL A 268 -2.76 -19.46 -3.12
N CYS A 269 -2.84 -18.67 -4.19
CA CYS A 269 -4.13 -18.22 -4.75
C CYS A 269 -5.00 -19.40 -5.22
N CYS A 270 -4.41 -20.40 -5.89
CA CYS A 270 -5.14 -21.61 -6.28
C CYS A 270 -5.61 -22.42 -5.07
N ALA A 271 -4.79 -22.53 -4.02
CA ALA A 271 -5.15 -23.22 -2.79
C ALA A 271 -6.35 -22.56 -2.11
N MET A 272 -6.39 -21.22 -2.03
CA MET A 272 -7.56 -20.47 -1.54
C MET A 272 -8.84 -20.88 -2.29
N ILE A 273 -8.78 -20.93 -3.62
CA ILE A 273 -9.94 -21.32 -4.45
C ILE A 273 -10.34 -22.79 -4.21
N VAL A 274 -9.38 -23.71 -4.22
CA VAL A 274 -9.63 -25.16 -4.09
C VAL A 274 -10.20 -25.51 -2.71
N ILE A 275 -9.78 -24.81 -1.65
CA ILE A 275 -10.35 -24.98 -0.31
C ILE A 275 -11.86 -24.66 -0.30
N LEU A 276 -12.28 -23.67 -1.07
CA LEU A 276 -13.67 -23.24 -1.17
C LEU A 276 -14.48 -24.02 -2.22
N ARG A 277 -13.90 -25.08 -2.82
CA ARG A 277 -14.48 -25.87 -3.92
C ARG A 277 -15.97 -26.13 -3.77
N ASN A 278 -16.38 -26.75 -2.66
CA ASN A 278 -17.77 -27.21 -2.49
C ASN A 278 -18.76 -26.04 -2.56
N GLN A 279 -18.42 -24.92 -1.92
CA GLN A 279 -19.24 -23.69 -1.95
C GLN A 279 -19.27 -23.07 -3.34
N LEU A 280 -18.13 -23.07 -4.05
CA LEU A 280 -18.01 -22.50 -5.40
C LEU A 280 -18.80 -23.29 -6.45
N LEU A 281 -18.85 -24.62 -6.34
CA LEU A 281 -19.59 -25.45 -7.28
C LEU A 281 -21.11 -25.29 -7.14
N GLU A 282 -21.58 -25.17 -5.90
CA GLU A 282 -23.01 -24.97 -5.58
C GLU A 282 -23.47 -23.52 -5.85
N GLY A 283 -22.58 -22.53 -5.68
CA GLY A 283 -22.89 -21.12 -5.80
C GLY A 283 -23.14 -20.61 -7.22
N ASP A 284 -23.76 -19.43 -7.30
CA ASP A 284 -23.96 -18.64 -8.52
C ASP A 284 -22.91 -17.52 -8.63
N PHE A 285 -22.97 -16.71 -9.70
CA PHE A 285 -21.98 -15.65 -9.94
C PHE A 285 -21.87 -14.65 -8.78
N PRO A 286 -22.95 -14.03 -8.26
CA PRO A 286 -22.84 -13.07 -7.16
C PRO A 286 -22.31 -13.70 -5.87
N SER A 287 -22.76 -14.91 -5.52
CA SER A 287 -22.34 -15.59 -4.30
C SER A 287 -20.85 -15.95 -4.36
N ASN A 288 -20.39 -16.52 -5.48
CA ASN A 288 -18.99 -16.89 -5.68
C ASN A 288 -18.08 -15.67 -5.72
N LEU A 289 -18.49 -14.60 -6.41
CA LEU A 289 -17.70 -13.37 -6.45
C LEU A 289 -17.56 -12.77 -5.05
N LYS A 290 -18.65 -12.70 -4.29
CA LYS A 290 -18.63 -12.20 -2.90
C LYS A 290 -17.73 -13.07 -2.02
N LEU A 291 -17.81 -14.39 -2.16
CA LEU A 291 -17.02 -15.34 -1.39
C LEU A 291 -15.52 -15.21 -1.69
N LEU A 292 -15.14 -15.00 -2.95
CA LEU A 292 -13.75 -14.77 -3.33
C LEU A 292 -13.26 -13.39 -2.89
N GLN A 293 -14.06 -12.33 -3.02
CA GLN A 293 -13.67 -10.99 -2.58
C GLN A 293 -13.60 -10.84 -1.06
N ASN A 294 -14.31 -11.69 -0.31
CA ASN A 294 -14.32 -11.70 1.16
C ASN A 294 -13.99 -13.11 1.63
N PHE A 295 -12.72 -13.47 1.47
CA PHE A 295 -12.24 -14.80 1.81
C PHE A 295 -12.56 -15.14 3.28
N PRO A 296 -13.15 -16.30 3.58
CA PRO A 296 -13.51 -16.66 4.94
C PRO A 296 -12.28 -16.71 5.87
N PRO A 297 -12.41 -16.26 7.13
CA PRO A 297 -11.30 -16.35 8.08
C PRO A 297 -10.96 -17.82 8.33
N MET A 298 -9.69 -18.18 8.13
CA MET A 298 -9.19 -19.53 8.36
C MET A 298 -7.70 -19.51 8.71
N ASP A 299 -7.22 -20.60 9.30
CA ASP A 299 -5.80 -20.77 9.58
C ASP A 299 -4.99 -20.79 8.27
N VAL A 300 -4.08 -19.84 8.15
CA VAL A 300 -3.19 -19.68 7.00
C VAL A 300 -2.32 -20.90 6.74
N GLN A 301 -2.00 -21.71 7.77
CA GLN A 301 -1.25 -22.96 7.59
C GLN A 301 -2.02 -23.97 6.72
N ILE A 302 -3.35 -23.96 6.75
CA ILE A 302 -4.17 -24.83 5.91
C ILE A 302 -3.98 -24.44 4.43
N ILE A 303 -3.99 -23.13 4.15
CA ILE A 303 -3.80 -22.58 2.80
C ILE A 303 -2.38 -22.90 2.31
N LEU A 304 -1.37 -22.62 3.12
CA LEU A 304 0.03 -22.87 2.76
C LEU A 304 0.31 -24.37 2.56
N SER A 305 -0.22 -25.23 3.43
CA SER A 305 -0.09 -26.69 3.27
C SER A 305 -0.72 -27.18 1.98
N LYS A 306 -1.91 -26.64 1.65
CA LYS A 306 -2.58 -26.97 0.38
C LYS A 306 -1.80 -26.45 -0.82
N ALA A 307 -1.23 -25.24 -0.75
CA ALA A 307 -0.38 -24.69 -1.81
C ALA A 307 0.85 -25.56 -2.07
N VAL A 308 1.51 -26.04 -1.02
CA VAL A 308 2.63 -26.99 -1.12
C VAL A 308 2.18 -28.31 -1.77
N GLU A 309 1.03 -28.86 -1.39
CA GLU A 309 0.47 -30.06 -2.02
C GLU A 309 0.26 -29.86 -3.53
N LEU A 310 -0.38 -28.75 -3.93
CA LEU A 310 -0.64 -28.43 -5.34
C LEU A 310 0.67 -28.26 -6.14
N SER A 311 1.67 -27.60 -5.56
CA SER A 311 2.98 -27.42 -6.21
C SER A 311 3.68 -28.76 -6.53
N LYS A 312 3.48 -29.79 -5.68
CA LYS A 312 4.12 -31.12 -5.83
C LYS A 312 3.38 -32.02 -6.81
N GLN A 313 2.05 -31.95 -6.88
CA GLN A 313 1.24 -32.77 -7.78
C GLN A 313 1.63 -32.56 -9.26
N ILE A 314 2.00 -31.34 -9.61
CA ILE A 314 2.46 -31.00 -10.95
C ILE A 314 3.84 -31.60 -11.24
N PHE A 315 4.75 -31.56 -10.27
CA PHE A 315 6.10 -32.13 -10.41
C PHE A 315 6.08 -33.64 -10.68
N LEU A 316 5.15 -34.37 -10.05
CA LEU A 316 4.95 -35.80 -10.26
C LEU A 316 4.34 -36.10 -11.64
N ASN A 317 3.36 -35.31 -12.09
CA ASN A 317 2.75 -35.50 -13.41
C ASN A 317 3.76 -35.36 -14.56
N PHE A 318 4.81 -34.53 -14.40
CA PHE A 318 5.88 -34.41 -15.39
C PHE A 318 6.88 -35.58 -15.39
N HIS A 319 7.07 -36.29 -14.27
CA HIS A 319 7.99 -37.44 -14.18
C HIS A 319 7.35 -38.79 -14.56
N THR A 320 6.03 -38.86 -14.71
CA THR A 320 5.32 -40.07 -15.20
C THR A 320 5.19 -40.15 -16.72
N ILE A 321 5.75 -39.20 -17.47
CA ILE A 321 5.64 -39.12 -18.94
C ILE A 321 6.97 -39.45 -19.66
N GLU A 322 8.03 -39.82 -18.93
CA GLU A 322 9.25 -40.42 -19.50
C GLU A 322 9.23 -41.96 -19.44
#